data_AF-A0AAW9DIJ2-F1
#
_entry.id   AF-A0AAW9DIJ2-F1
#
_cell.length_a   1.000
_cell.length_b   1.000
_cell.length_c   1.000
_cell.angle_alpha   90.00
_cell.angle_beta   90.00
_cell.angle_gamma   90.00
#
_symmetry.space_group_name_H-M   'P 1'
#
loop_
_entity.id
_entity.type
_entity.pdbx_description
1 polymer ?
#
loop_
_entity_poly.entity_id
_entity_poly.type
_entity_poly.pdbx_seq_one_letter_code
_entity_poly.pdbx_strand_id
1 'polypeptide(L)'
;MSVRRVRPILKRVFVDDVEERLIRENMAKFGMLRFSTYARRVLLFPTVPIIQVDLSTYEQVLYELRRIGNNVNQIAKAANQSKDVAPSQVEQLEGLVAELADKFRNELELKIKELENQYGSDKT
;
A
#
# COMPACT_ATOMS: atom_id res chain seq x y z
N MET A 1 34.66 18.04 -17.73
CA MET A 1 34.67 16.93 -16.75
C MET A 1 33.64 15.89 -17.18
N SER A 2 34.01 14.63 -17.34
CA SER A 2 33.05 13.58 -17.68
C SER A 2 32.19 13.28 -16.45
N VAL A 3 30.88 13.51 -16.55
CA VAL A 3 29.96 13.23 -15.44
C VAL A 3 29.88 11.73 -15.25
N ARG A 4 30.37 11.23 -14.10
CA ARG A 4 30.29 9.80 -13.76
C ARG A 4 28.83 9.44 -13.49
N ARG A 5 28.30 8.49 -14.24
CA ARG A 5 26.92 8.00 -14.04
C ARG A 5 26.82 7.26 -12.72
N VAL A 6 25.78 7.54 -11.94
CA VAL A 6 25.41 6.77 -10.74
C VAL A 6 25.17 5.29 -11.06
N ARG A 7 24.69 5.00 -12.27
CA ARG A 7 24.42 3.64 -12.77
C ARG A 7 25.17 3.43 -14.09
N PRO A 8 26.43 2.94 -14.04
CA PRO A 8 27.30 2.89 -15.20
C PRO A 8 27.05 1.69 -16.12
N ILE A 9 26.45 0.61 -15.61
CA ILE A 9 26.25 -0.64 -16.35
C ILE A 9 24.99 -0.55 -17.22
N LEU A 10 25.14 -0.80 -18.53
CA LEU A 10 24.04 -0.87 -19.50
C LEU A 10 23.62 -2.34 -19.72
N LYS A 11 22.32 -2.59 -19.81
CA LYS A 11 21.73 -3.86 -20.28
C LYS A 11 20.89 -3.57 -21.51
N ARG A 12 21.06 -4.38 -22.58
CA ARG A 12 20.31 -4.28 -23.83
C ARG A 12 19.38 -5.49 -23.94
N VAL A 13 18.15 -5.25 -24.36
CA VAL A 13 17.14 -6.28 -24.62
C VAL A 13 16.46 -5.87 -25.91
N PHE A 14 16.30 -6.82 -26.83
CA PHE A 14 15.48 -6.65 -28.03
C PHE A 14 14.08 -7.14 -27.70
N VAL A 15 13.08 -6.39 -28.16
CA VAL A 15 11.67 -6.72 -28.00
C VAL A 15 10.99 -6.56 -29.35
N ASP A 16 9.92 -7.31 -29.57
CA ASP A 16 9.04 -7.13 -30.72
C ASP A 16 7.96 -6.05 -30.47
N ASP A 17 7.15 -5.76 -31.48
CA ASP A 17 6.12 -4.72 -31.41
C ASP A 17 5.03 -5.02 -30.37
N VAL A 18 4.72 -6.31 -30.16
CA VAL A 18 3.72 -6.75 -29.18
C VAL A 18 4.26 -6.54 -27.77
N GLU A 19 5.50 -6.95 -27.53
CA GLU A 19 6.21 -6.77 -26.27
C GLU A 19 6.40 -5.30 -25.92
N GLU A 20 6.78 -4.44 -26.88
CA GLU A 20 6.91 -2.98 -26.66
C GLU A 20 5.57 -2.35 -26.26
N ARG A 21 4.46 -2.76 -26.91
CA ARG A 21 3.12 -2.29 -26.54
C ARG A 21 2.77 -2.72 -25.11
N LEU A 22 2.99 -3.99 -24.76
CA LEU A 22 2.72 -4.51 -23.41
C LEU A 22 3.58 -3.80 -22.35
N ILE A 23 4.85 -3.53 -22.65
CA ILE A 23 5.74 -2.75 -21.78
C ILE A 23 5.16 -1.36 -21.53
N ARG A 24 4.68 -0.67 -22.57
CA ARG A 24 4.07 0.67 -22.44
C ARG A 24 2.77 0.66 -21.64
N GLU A 25 1.90 -0.31 -21.89
CA GLU A 25 0.66 -0.47 -21.13
C GLU A 25 0.95 -0.71 -19.65
N ASN A 26 1.91 -1.59 -19.34
CA ASN A 26 2.32 -1.85 -17.97
C ASN A 26 2.97 -0.61 -17.33
N MET A 27 3.82 0.11 -18.06
CA MET A 27 4.36 1.39 -17.60
C MET A 27 3.25 2.40 -17.26
N ALA A 28 2.21 2.49 -18.08
CA ALA A 28 1.06 3.36 -17.83
C ALA A 28 0.27 2.92 -16.60
N LYS A 29 -0.03 1.62 -16.47
CA LYS A 29 -0.70 1.03 -15.29
C LYS A 29 0.03 1.38 -13.99
N PHE A 30 1.37 1.33 -13.99
CA PHE A 30 2.17 1.64 -12.81
C PHE A 30 2.59 3.12 -12.66
N GLY A 31 2.08 4.01 -13.51
CA GLY A 31 2.41 5.45 -13.47
C GLY A 31 3.89 5.76 -13.72
N MET A 32 4.62 4.89 -14.43
CA MET A 32 6.05 5.04 -14.69
C MET A 32 6.31 5.62 -16.08
N LEU A 33 6.74 6.87 -16.14
CA LEU A 33 6.98 7.57 -17.42
C LEU A 33 8.27 7.12 -18.14
N ARG A 34 9.24 6.57 -17.41
CA ARG A 34 10.58 6.23 -17.95
C ARG A 34 10.81 4.72 -17.91
N PHE A 35 11.08 4.13 -19.07
CA PHE A 35 11.38 2.70 -19.20
C PHE A 35 12.52 2.25 -18.28
N SER A 36 13.58 3.06 -18.15
CA SER A 36 14.71 2.71 -17.29
C SER A 36 14.32 2.58 -15.82
N THR A 37 13.31 3.29 -15.35
CA THR A 37 12.78 3.15 -13.98
C THR A 37 11.92 1.90 -13.86
N TYR A 38 11.04 1.66 -14.83
CA TYR A 38 10.20 0.47 -14.91
C TYR A 38 11.04 -0.81 -14.97
N ALA A 39 11.97 -0.91 -15.92
CA ALA A 39 12.82 -2.07 -16.11
C ALA A 39 13.66 -2.38 -14.86
N ARG A 40 14.27 -1.37 -14.22
CA ARG A 40 15.01 -1.58 -12.97
C ARG A 40 14.10 -2.08 -11.84
N ARG A 41 12.89 -1.56 -11.72
CA ARG A 41 11.95 -1.97 -10.67
C ARG A 41 11.47 -3.41 -10.88
N VAL A 42 11.07 -3.76 -12.10
CA VAL A 42 10.61 -5.13 -12.42
C VAL A 42 11.74 -6.15 -12.31
N LEU A 43 12.94 -5.84 -12.84
CA LEU A 43 14.08 -6.77 -12.80
C LEU A 43 14.66 -6.99 -11.41
N LEU A 44 14.58 -6.00 -10.51
CA LEU A 44 15.05 -6.14 -9.12
C LEU A 44 13.98 -6.73 -8.19
N PHE A 45 12.70 -6.61 -8.55
CA PHE A 45 11.57 -7.06 -7.74
C PHE A 45 10.53 -7.82 -8.61
N PRO A 46 10.90 -8.98 -9.17
CA PRO A 46 10.07 -9.69 -10.17
C PRO A 46 8.78 -10.30 -9.60
N THR A 47 8.70 -10.51 -8.29
CA THR A 47 7.58 -11.18 -7.59
C THR A 47 6.66 -10.25 -6.81
N VAL A 48 6.82 -8.94 -6.93
CA VAL A 48 5.89 -8.00 -6.29
C VAL A 48 4.81 -7.67 -7.31
N PRO A 49 3.60 -8.27 -7.26
CA PRO A 49 2.47 -7.61 -7.86
C PRO A 49 2.46 -6.21 -7.25
N ILE A 50 2.67 -5.17 -8.06
CA ILE A 50 2.39 -3.81 -7.60
C ILE A 50 0.88 -3.79 -7.50
N ILE A 51 0.37 -4.22 -6.34
CA ILE A 51 -1.04 -4.19 -6.02
C ILE A 51 -1.37 -2.70 -5.95
N GLN A 52 -1.93 -2.16 -7.03
CA GLN A 52 -2.80 -1.01 -6.89
C GLN A 52 -4.00 -1.53 -6.12
N VAL A 53 -3.91 -1.44 -4.79
CA VAL A 53 -5.08 -1.67 -3.94
C VAL A 53 -5.98 -0.48 -4.22
N ASP A 54 -6.98 -0.70 -5.07
CA ASP A 54 -8.09 0.21 -5.17
C ASP A 54 -8.83 0.17 -3.82
N LEU A 55 -8.59 1.20 -3.01
CA LEU A 55 -9.18 1.33 -1.68
C LEU A 55 -10.54 2.03 -1.71
N SER A 56 -11.11 2.30 -2.89
CA SER A 56 -12.43 2.93 -3.01
C SER A 56 -13.55 2.10 -2.35
N THR A 57 -13.40 0.78 -2.32
CA THR A 57 -14.28 -0.13 -1.58
C THR A 57 -14.10 -0.07 -0.05
N TYR A 58 -13.06 0.60 0.44
CA TYR A 58 -12.65 0.67 1.84
C TYR A 58 -12.77 2.09 2.43
N GLU A 59 -13.49 2.99 1.78
CA GLU A 59 -13.68 4.38 2.24
C GLU A 59 -14.22 4.47 3.67
N GLN A 60 -15.13 3.56 4.08
CA GLN A 60 -15.64 3.51 5.46
C GLN A 60 -14.54 3.13 6.47
N VAL A 61 -13.68 2.18 6.12
CA VAL A 61 -12.55 1.78 6.96
C VAL A 61 -11.51 2.90 7.05
N LEU A 62 -11.23 3.58 5.93
CA LEU A 62 -10.34 4.74 5.89
C LEU A 62 -10.89 5.92 6.70
N TYR A 63 -12.20 6.12 6.70
CA TYR A 63 -12.88 7.13 7.52
C TYR A 63 -12.69 6.85 9.03
N GLU A 64 -12.93 5.62 9.47
CA GLU A 64 -12.73 5.23 10.88
C GLU A 64 -11.25 5.36 11.29
N LEU A 65 -10.32 4.97 10.42
CA LEU A 65 -8.89 5.15 10.64
C LEU A 65 -8.50 6.63 10.80
N ARG A 66 -9.04 7.52 9.95
CA ARG A 66 -8.83 8.97 10.07
C ARG A 66 -9.41 9.52 11.37
N ARG A 67 -10.57 9.03 11.80
CA ARG A 67 -11.19 9.43 13.08
C ARG A 67 -10.28 9.09 14.26
N ILE A 68 -9.72 7.89 14.28
CA ILE A 68 -8.79 7.46 15.33
C ILE A 68 -7.50 8.27 15.27
N GLY A 69 -6.91 8.50 14.09
CA GLY A 69 -5.74 9.36 13.94
C GLY A 69 -5.96 10.78 14.46
N ASN A 70 -7.16 11.34 14.28
CA ASN A 70 -7.53 12.63 14.84
C ASN A 70 -7.61 12.60 16.38
N ASN A 71 -8.17 11.55 16.97
CA ASN A 71 -8.21 11.39 18.42
C ASN A 71 -6.81 11.23 19.04
N VAL A 72 -5.93 10.44 18.40
CA VAL A 72 -4.52 10.32 18.79
C VAL A 72 -3.83 11.70 18.77
N ASN A 73 -4.05 12.47 17.70
CA ASN A 73 -3.46 13.81 17.57
C ASN A 73 -3.99 14.80 18.63
N GLN A 74 -5.25 14.67 19.04
CA GLN A 74 -5.81 15.47 20.13
C GLN A 74 -5.17 15.13 21.47
N ILE A 75 -4.99 13.84 21.77
CA ILE A 75 -4.31 13.38 23.00
C ILE A 75 -2.85 13.83 23.00
N ALA A 76 -2.14 13.71 21.87
CA ALA A 76 -0.77 14.20 21.75
C ALA A 76 -0.68 15.72 21.94
N LYS A 77 -1.62 16.49 21.38
CA LYS A 77 -1.69 17.95 21.61
C LYS A 77 -1.98 18.28 23.06
N ALA A 78 -2.92 17.58 23.71
CA ALA A 78 -3.20 17.74 25.13
C ALA A 78 -1.95 17.46 25.96
N ALA A 79 -1.30 16.31 25.76
CA ALA A 79 -0.03 15.94 26.39
C ALA A 79 1.05 17.01 26.23
N ASN A 80 1.19 17.55 25.02
CA ASN A 80 2.17 18.59 24.72
C ASN A 80 1.85 19.94 25.37
N GLN A 81 0.56 20.24 25.61
CA GLN A 81 0.10 21.51 26.18
C GLN A 81 0.06 21.49 27.71
N SER A 82 -0.43 20.41 28.32
CA SER A 82 -0.57 20.27 29.78
C SER A 82 0.65 19.63 30.45
N LYS A 83 1.55 18.99 29.69
CA LYS A 83 2.57 18.04 30.19
C LYS A 83 1.99 16.88 31.02
N ASP A 84 0.68 16.69 30.99
CA ASP A 84 -0.04 15.73 31.82
C ASP A 84 -1.21 15.13 31.04
N VAL A 85 -1.25 13.80 30.92
CA VAL A 85 -2.30 13.07 30.19
C VAL A 85 -3.11 12.30 31.20
N ALA A 86 -4.44 12.49 31.20
CA ALA A 86 -5.30 11.72 32.08
C ALA A 86 -5.28 10.24 31.68
N PRO A 87 -5.04 9.30 32.61
CA PRO A 87 -5.01 7.86 32.31
C PRO A 87 -6.27 7.35 31.58
N SER A 88 -7.44 7.94 31.88
CA SER A 88 -8.71 7.62 31.22
C SER A 88 -8.74 7.97 29.72
N GLN A 89 -7.97 8.97 29.28
CA GLN A 89 -7.86 9.30 27.86
C GLN A 89 -7.01 8.29 27.10
N VAL A 90 -5.99 7.73 27.75
CA VAL A 90 -5.15 6.67 27.19
C VAL A 90 -5.96 5.38 27.09
N GLU A 91 -6.69 5.02 28.15
CA GLU A 91 -7.55 3.83 28.20
C GLU A 91 -8.67 3.88 27.14
N GLN A 92 -9.31 5.04 26.95
CA GLN A 92 -10.26 5.23 25.84
C GLN A 92 -9.61 5.06 24.46
N LEU A 93 -8.39 5.56 24.29
CA LEU A 93 -7.67 5.45 23.02
C LEU A 93 -7.30 3.99 22.72
N GLU A 94 -6.81 3.27 23.73
CA GLU A 94 -6.49 1.85 23.63
C GLU A 94 -7.73 1.02 23.25
N GLY A 95 -8.89 1.32 23.85
CA GLY A 95 -10.16 0.68 23.50
C GLY A 95 -10.59 0.95 22.04
N LEU A 96 -10.50 2.19 21.58
CA LEU A 96 -10.83 2.55 20.19
C LEU A 96 -9.89 1.91 19.16
N VAL A 97 -8.60 1.79 19.49
CA VAL A 97 -7.61 1.12 18.63
C VAL A 97 -7.86 -0.38 18.57
N ALA A 98 -8.19 -1.02 19.71
CA ALA A 98 -8.55 -2.43 19.76
C ALA A 98 -9.80 -2.74 18.93
N GLU A 99 -10.85 -1.92 19.07
CA GLU A 99 -12.10 -2.08 18.31
C GLU A 99 -11.88 -1.93 16.79
N LEU A 100 -11.03 -0.99 16.36
CA LEU A 100 -10.67 -0.86 14.95
C LEU A 100 -9.88 -2.08 14.46
N ALA A 101 -8.93 -2.58 15.25
CA ALA A 101 -8.12 -3.73 14.89
C ALA A 101 -8.99 -4.99 14.68
N ASP A 102 -10.00 -5.18 15.52
CA ASP A 102 -10.95 -6.29 15.40
C ASP A 102 -11.86 -6.14 14.17
N LYS A 103 -12.40 -4.94 13.93
CA LYS A 103 -13.19 -4.65 12.72
C LYS A 103 -12.39 -4.92 11.45
N PHE A 104 -11.14 -4.45 11.40
CA PHE A 104 -10.27 -4.64 10.24
C PHE A 104 -9.93 -6.11 10.02
N ARG A 105 -9.64 -6.85 11.10
CA ARG A 105 -9.35 -8.29 11.03
C ARG A 105 -10.54 -9.06 10.47
N ASN A 106 -11.74 -8.83 11.00
CA ASN A 106 -12.95 -9.50 10.55
C ASN A 106 -13.24 -9.21 9.07
N GLU A 107 -13.07 -7.96 8.64
CA GLU A 107 -13.30 -7.57 7.25
C GLU A 107 -12.28 -8.20 6.28
N LEU A 108 -11.00 -8.28 6.69
CA LEU A 108 -9.97 -8.98 5.92
C LEU A 108 -10.26 -10.49 5.83
N GLU A 109 -10.66 -11.12 6.94
CA GLU A 109 -11.00 -12.55 6.96
C GLU A 109 -12.20 -12.87 6.05
N LEU A 110 -13.22 -12.01 6.02
CA LEU A 110 -14.35 -12.12 5.10
C LEU A 110 -13.90 -12.01 3.64
N LYS A 111 -13.04 -11.04 3.33
CA LYS A 111 -12.51 -10.85 1.97
C LYS A 111 -11.65 -12.03 1.52
N ILE A 112 -10.84 -12.59 2.42
CA ILE A 112 -10.01 -13.77 2.12
C ILE A 112 -10.92 -14.96 1.79
N LYS A 113 -11.98 -15.21 2.56
CA LYS A 113 -12.96 -16.27 2.28
C LYS A 113 -13.69 -16.05 0.96
N GLU A 114 -14.07 -14.82 0.63
CA GLU A 114 -14.68 -14.48 -0.65
C GLU A 114 -13.75 -14.79 -1.83
N LEU A 115 -12.47 -14.41 -1.72
CA LEU A 115 -11.45 -14.70 -2.73
C LEU A 115 -11.16 -16.20 -2.85
N GLU A 116 -11.10 -16.92 -1.73
CA GLU A 116 -10.95 -18.38 -1.72
C GLU A 116 -12.14 -19.09 -2.38
N ASN A 117 -13.37 -18.61 -2.18
CA ASN A 117 -14.55 -19.16 -2.84
C ASN A 117 -14.60 -18.83 -4.34
N GLN A 118 -14.13 -17.64 -4.73
CA GLN A 118 -14.15 -17.16 -6.11
C GLN A 118 -13.04 -17.79 -6.97
N TYR A 119 -11.87 -18.09 -6.39
CA TYR A 119 -10.70 -18.59 -7.11
C TYR A 119 -10.21 -19.98 -6.65
N GLY A 120 -10.84 -20.58 -5.63
CA GLY A 120 -10.49 -21.89 -5.09
C GLY A 120 -11.07 -23.10 -5.82
N SER A 121 -11.85 -22.89 -6.89
CA SER A 121 -12.37 -24.00 -7.72
C SER A 121 -11.33 -24.60 -8.68
N ASP A 122 -10.14 -24.01 -8.80
CA ASP A 122 -9.04 -24.50 -9.66
C ASP A 122 -7.98 -25.29 -8.87
N LYS A 123 -8.41 -26.16 -7.94
CA LYS A 123 -7.56 -27.27 -7.47
C LYS A 123 -8.09 -28.58 -8.06
N THR A 124 -7.70 -28.85 -9.31
CA THR A 124 -7.57 -30.21 -9.84
C THR A 124 -6.11 -30.62 -9.75
#